data_AF-B7K2W6-F1
#
_entry.id   AF-B7K2W6-F1
#
_cell.length_a   1.000
_cell.length_b   1.000
_cell.length_c   1.000
_cell.angle_alpha   90.00
_cell.angle_beta   90.00
_cell.angle_gamma   90.00
#
_symmetry.space_group_name_H-M   'P 1'
#
loop_
_entity.id
_entity.type
_entity.pdbx_description
1 polymer ?
#
loop_
_entity_poly.entity_id
_entity_poly.type
_entity_poly.pdbx_seq_one_letter_code
_entity_poly.pdbx_strand_id
1 'polypeptide(L)'
;MNKFSGGSVQPLITQTSIKSLPIPILDFQFQQKIHSRLNESVELKKKSKQLLEIATIGVEKAIETDEETATDWINQQLQHLDIELTDSRRET
;
A
#
# COMPACT_ATOMS: atom_id res chain seq x y z
N MET A 1 8.87 14.07 -27.31
CA MET A 1 8.46 12.90 -26.50
C MET A 1 7.32 12.22 -27.25
N ASN A 2 7.55 11.05 -27.86
CA ASN A 2 6.52 10.36 -28.64
C ASN A 2 5.43 9.83 -27.69
N LYS A 3 4.17 10.05 -28.04
CA LYS A 3 3.03 9.49 -27.30
C LYS A 3 2.85 8.03 -27.72
N PHE A 4 2.94 7.09 -26.77
CA PHE A 4 2.78 5.65 -27.03
C PHE A 4 1.31 5.20 -27.09
N SER A 5 0.38 6.05 -26.65
CA SER A 5 -1.07 5.84 -26.72
C SER A 5 -1.71 6.76 -27.76
N GLY A 6 -2.55 6.20 -28.62
CA GLY A 6 -3.41 6.94 -29.56
C GLY A 6 -4.88 6.88 -29.14
N GLY A 7 -5.78 7.57 -29.87
CA GLY A 7 -7.22 7.56 -29.64
C GLY A 7 -7.75 8.86 -29.01
N SER A 8 -8.90 9.33 -29.51
CA SER A 8 -9.48 10.62 -29.09
C SER A 8 -10.25 10.52 -27.78
N VAL A 9 -10.96 9.40 -27.56
CA VAL A 9 -11.84 9.20 -26.39
C VAL A 9 -11.36 8.04 -25.51
N GLN A 10 -10.88 6.95 -26.12
CA GLN A 10 -10.33 5.79 -25.41
C GLN A 10 -8.85 5.63 -25.76
N PRO A 11 -7.94 5.63 -24.76
CA PRO A 11 -6.53 5.42 -25.01
C PRO A 11 -6.29 4.00 -25.54
N LEU A 12 -5.73 3.91 -26.73
CA LEU A 12 -5.35 2.67 -27.41
C LEU A 12 -3.83 2.56 -27.41
N ILE A 13 -3.34 1.42 -26.92
CA ILE A 13 -1.94 1.02 -27.07
C ILE A 13 -1.91 -0.15 -28.04
N THR A 14 -1.27 0.04 -29.19
CA THR A 14 -1.12 -1.02 -30.20
C THR A 14 0.07 -1.92 -29.86
N GLN A 15 0.06 -3.14 -30.37
CA GLN A 15 1.18 -4.07 -30.18
C GLN A 15 2.51 -3.54 -30.75
N THR A 16 2.44 -2.71 -31.79
CA THR A 16 3.59 -2.00 -32.35
C THR A 16 4.16 -0.96 -31.38
N SER A 17 3.31 -0.21 -30.67
CA SER A 17 3.72 0.74 -29.63
C SER A 17 4.35 0.07 -28.42
N ILE A 18 3.88 -1.13 -28.05
CA ILE A 18 4.47 -1.91 -26.95
C ILE A 18 5.89 -2.37 -27.33
N LYS A 19 6.07 -2.88 -28.56
CA LYS A 19 7.38 -3.33 -29.05
C LYS A 19 8.40 -2.21 -29.18
N SER A 20 7.96 -0.97 -29.40
CA SER A 20 8.84 0.19 -29.53
C SER A 20 9.17 0.88 -28.20
N LEU A 21 8.63 0.39 -27.08
CA LEU A 21 8.91 0.95 -25.76
C LEU A 21 10.37 0.66 -25.37
N PRO A 22 11.23 1.69 -25.20
CA PRO A 22 12.60 1.47 -24.78
C PRO A 22 12.62 1.03 -23.31
N ILE A 23 13.10 -0.18 -23.05
CA ILE A 23 13.33 -0.71 -21.70
C ILE A 23 14.84 -0.69 -21.43
N PRO A 24 15.32 0.03 -20.40
CA PRO A 24 16.73 0.03 -20.06
C PRO A 24 17.14 -1.34 -19.50
N ILE A 25 18.21 -1.92 -20.06
CA ILE A 25 18.82 -3.14 -19.54
C ILE A 25 19.89 -2.71 -18.52
N LEU A 26 19.58 -2.93 -17.25
CA LEU A 26 20.46 -2.57 -16.14
C LEU A 26 21.21 -3.80 -15.63
N ASP A 27 22.30 -3.60 -14.88
CA ASP A 27 23.01 -4.70 -14.23
C ASP A 27 22.07 -5.49 -13.29
N PHE A 28 22.22 -6.81 -13.24
CA PHE A 28 21.35 -7.69 -12.47
C PHE A 28 21.34 -7.36 -10.97
N GLN A 29 22.49 -7.02 -10.38
CA GLN A 29 22.55 -6.65 -8.97
C GLN A 29 21.77 -5.36 -8.68
N PHE A 30 21.83 -4.41 -9.61
CA PHE A 30 21.07 -3.17 -9.52
C PHE A 30 19.56 -3.42 -9.66
N GLN A 31 19.15 -4.28 -10.60
CA GLN A 31 17.74 -4.69 -10.75
C GLN A 31 17.21 -5.36 -9.49
N GLN A 32 17.98 -6.27 -8.89
CA GLN A 32 17.60 -6.95 -7.64
C GLN A 32 17.42 -5.97 -6.48
N LYS A 33 18.29 -4.96 -6.37
CA LYS A 33 18.16 -3.91 -5.35
C LYS A 33 16.88 -3.10 -5.53
N ILE A 34 16.53 -2.75 -6.76
CA ILE A 34 15.26 -2.07 -7.05
C ILE A 34 14.08 -2.97 -6.71
N HIS A 35 14.13 -4.23 -7.13
CA HIS A 35 13.06 -5.20 -6.89
C HIS A 35 12.77 -5.37 -5.40
N SER A 36 13.81 -5.55 -4.58
CA SER A 36 13.69 -5.66 -3.12
C SER A 36 13.03 -4.43 -2.51
N ARG A 37 13.47 -3.22 -2.86
CA ARG A 37 12.91 -1.96 -2.34
C ARG A 37 11.47 -1.73 -2.80
N LEU A 38 11.15 -2.11 -4.03
CA LEU A 38 9.81 -1.99 -4.56
C LEU A 38 8.86 -2.92 -3.81
N ASN A 39 9.24 -4.19 -3.62
CA ASN A 39 8.42 -5.14 -2.87
C ASN A 39 8.21 -4.65 -1.44
N GLU A 40 9.26 -4.19 -0.76
CA GLU A 40 9.14 -3.62 0.58
C GLU A 40 8.18 -2.43 0.60
N SER A 41 8.29 -1.49 -0.35
CA SER A 41 7.41 -0.33 -0.44
C SER A 41 5.95 -0.73 -0.70
N VAL A 42 5.71 -1.74 -1.55
CA VAL A 42 4.37 -2.27 -1.84
C VAL A 42 3.76 -2.92 -0.60
N GLU A 43 4.52 -3.75 0.11
CA GLU A 43 4.06 -4.38 1.35
C GLU A 43 3.79 -3.36 2.45
N LEU A 44 4.67 -2.37 2.64
CA LEU A 44 4.45 -1.26 3.58
C LEU A 44 3.21 -0.45 3.22
N LYS A 45 3.00 -0.17 1.93
CA LYS A 45 1.80 0.54 1.46
C LYS A 45 0.52 -0.26 1.72
N LYS A 46 0.56 -1.59 1.54
CA LYS A 46 -0.57 -2.47 1.86
C LYS A 46 -0.89 -2.44 3.35
N LYS A 47 0.12 -2.60 4.21
CA LYS A 47 -0.03 -2.51 5.67
C LYS A 47 -0.60 -1.15 6.10
N SER A 48 -0.08 -0.06 5.55
CA SER A 48 -0.58 1.29 5.85
C SER A 48 -2.06 1.47 5.48
N LYS A 49 -2.51 0.91 4.35
CA LYS A 49 -3.94 0.94 3.99
C LYS A 49 -4.80 0.14 4.96
N GLN A 50 -4.36 -1.05 5.35
CA GLN A 50 -5.08 -1.90 6.31
C GLN A 50 -5.21 -1.21 7.68
N LEU A 51 -4.14 -0.58 8.14
CA LEU A 51 -4.16 0.22 9.37
C LEU A 51 -5.14 1.39 9.30
N LEU A 52 -5.16 2.10 8.16
CA LEU A 52 -6.10 3.19 7.95
C LEU A 52 -7.55 2.71 7.98
N GLU A 53 -7.83 1.57 7.34
CA GLU A 53 -9.16 0.95 7.33
C GLU A 53 -9.61 0.54 8.73
N ILE A 54 -8.72 -0.07 9.52
CA ILE A 54 -9.00 -0.41 10.92
C ILE A 54 -9.27 0.85 11.73
N ALA A 55 -8.50 1.92 11.54
CA ALA A 55 -8.73 3.17 12.25
C ALA A 55 -10.09 3.79 11.89
N THR A 56 -10.48 3.78 10.61
CA THR A 56 -11.79 4.27 10.18
C THR A 56 -12.93 3.46 10.81
N ILE A 57 -12.89 2.13 10.70
CA ILE A 57 -13.93 1.25 11.27
C ILE A 57 -13.95 1.35 12.79
N GLY A 58 -12.79 1.49 13.43
CA GLY A 58 -12.67 1.68 14.86
C GLY A 58 -13.38 2.94 15.33
N VAL A 59 -13.22 4.06 14.61
CA VAL A 59 -13.95 5.31 14.90
C VAL A 59 -15.46 5.13 14.70
N GLU A 60 -15.89 4.49 13.62
CA GLU A 60 -17.32 4.19 13.39
C GLU A 60 -17.91 3.36 14.54
N LYS A 61 -17.20 2.32 14.98
CA LYS A 61 -17.60 1.50 16.12
C LYS A 61 -17.68 2.27 17.43
N ALA A 62 -16.74 3.18 17.69
CA ALA A 62 -16.75 4.02 18.88
C ALA A 62 -17.97 4.94 18.92
N ILE A 63 -18.44 5.39 17.75
CA ILE A 63 -19.65 6.20 17.61
C ILE A 63 -20.92 5.35 17.77
N GLU A 64 -20.94 4.13 17.21
CA GLU A 64 -22.12 3.25 17.25
C GLU A 64 -22.34 2.55 18.60
N THR A 65 -21.25 2.18 19.27
CA THR A 65 -21.28 1.41 20.52
C THR A 65 -20.68 2.24 21.65
N ASP A 66 -19.39 2.08 21.89
CA ASP A 66 -18.63 2.79 22.92
C ASP A 66 -17.12 2.68 22.63
N GLU A 67 -16.32 3.49 23.33
CA GLU A 67 -14.87 3.55 23.14
C GLU A 67 -14.14 2.26 23.58
N GLU A 68 -14.65 1.54 24.58
CA GLU A 68 -14.02 0.31 25.11
C GLU A 68 -14.17 -0.83 24.11
N THR A 69 -15.39 -1.07 23.62
CA THR A 69 -15.70 -2.08 22.60
C THR A 69 -14.93 -1.80 21.29
N ALA A 70 -14.81 -0.53 20.90
CA ALA A 70 -14.05 -0.14 19.71
C ALA A 70 -12.55 -0.40 19.89
N THR A 71 -11.99 -0.11 21.06
CA THR A 71 -10.57 -0.32 21.37
C THR A 71 -10.23 -1.80 21.37
N ASP A 72 -11.07 -2.64 21.98
CA ASP A 72 -10.91 -4.09 21.97
C ASP A 72 -10.95 -4.66 20.56
N TRP A 73 -11.87 -4.18 19.72
CA TRP A 73 -11.94 -4.58 18.32
C TRP A 73 -10.68 -4.19 17.54
N ILE A 74 -10.19 -2.96 17.68
CA ILE A 74 -8.95 -2.50 17.03
C ILE A 74 -7.78 -3.40 17.46
N ASN A 75 -7.65 -3.69 18.76
CA ASN A 75 -6.58 -4.53 19.28
C ASN A 75 -6.64 -5.95 18.71
N GLN A 76 -7.83 -6.54 18.58
CA GLN A 76 -8.01 -7.84 17.91
C GLN A 76 -7.55 -7.79 16.44
N GLN A 77 -7.93 -6.74 15.70
CA GLN A 77 -7.50 -6.61 14.30
C GLN A 77 -5.99 -6.44 14.16
N LEU A 78 -5.35 -5.70 15.08
CA LEU A 78 -3.91 -5.50 15.09
C LEU A 78 -3.14 -6.78 15.42
N GLN A 79 -3.66 -7.63 16.32
CA GLN A 79 -3.11 -8.96 16.58
C GLN A 79 -3.13 -9.84 15.33
N HIS A 80 -4.22 -9.81 14.55
CA HIS A 80 -4.30 -10.52 13.27
C HIS A 80 -3.29 -10.04 12.22
N LEU A 81 -2.83 -8.79 12.33
CA LEU A 81 -1.84 -8.19 11.44
C LEU A 81 -0.40 -8.35 11.93
N ASP A 82 -0.18 -8.99 13.08
CA ASP A 82 1.13 -9.15 13.72
C ASP A 82 1.80 -7.78 14.00
N ILE A 83 0.98 -6.83 14.48
CA ILE A 83 1.41 -5.46 14.83
C ILE A 83 1.24 -5.27 16.33
N GLU A 84 2.34 -5.20 17.06
CA GLU A 84 2.35 -4.81 18.47
C GLU A 84 2.39 -3.29 18.60
N LEU A 85 1.36 -2.70 19.21
CA LEU A 85 1.39 -1.29 19.61
C LEU A 85 2.29 -1.15 20.85
N THR A 86 3.45 -0.55 20.68
CA THR A 86 4.27 -0.11 21.81
C THR A 86 3.74 1.24 22.28
N ASP A 87 3.09 1.27 23.45
CA ASP A 87 2.58 2.52 24.02
C ASP A 87 3.78 3.35 24.53
N SER A 88 4.19 4.32 23.72
CA SER A 88 5.28 5.26 24.01
C SER A 88 4.90 6.32 25.04
N ARG A 89 3.69 6.23 25.64
CA ARG A 89 3.20 7.13 26.70
C ARG A 89 3.50 6.68 28.13
N ARG A 90 4.40 5.70 28.32
CA ARG A 90 4.86 5.23 29.64
C ARG A 90 6.25 5.75 30.04
N GLU A 91 6.62 6.93 29.58
CA GLU A 91 7.75 7.68 30.16
C GLU A 91 7.16 8.89 30.92
N THR A 92 6.86 8.65 32.20
CA THR A 92 6.67 9.69 33.22
C THR A 92 7.94 9.87 34.02
#